data_AF-A0A2D6WST1-F1
#
_entry.id   AF-A0A2D6WST1-F1
#
_cell.length_a   1.000
_cell.length_b   1.000
_cell.length_c   1.000
_cell.angle_alpha   90.00
_cell.angle_beta   90.00
_cell.angle_gamma   90.00
#
_symmetry.space_group_name_H-M   'P 1'
#
loop_
_entity.id
_entity.type
_entity.pdbx_description
1 polymer ?
#
loop_
_entity_poly.entity_id
_entity_poly.type
_entity_poly.pdbx_seq_one_letter_code
_entity_poly.pdbx_strand_id
1 'polypeptide(L)'
;PAEPLAEALQQRGIQVSVYDPHIEADTFPDSVDVIEDLSQAKGHDLAVLVTAHQACIDIDWVALALQMDTPRIYDGRRVLDLDHLQKIGWACFAVGRPWG
;
A
#
# COMPACT_ATOMS: atom_id res chain seq x y z
N PRO A 1 -12.89 3.86 -1.45
CA PRO A 1 -12.52 4.61 -0.24
C PRO A 1 -11.02 4.89 -0.09
N ALA A 2 -10.24 4.92 -1.18
CA ALA A 2 -8.81 5.26 -1.15
C ALA A 2 -8.58 6.77 -0.95
N GLU A 3 -9.38 7.59 -1.62
CA GLU A 3 -9.29 9.05 -1.58
C GLU A 3 -9.45 9.64 -0.16
N PRO A 4 -10.51 9.34 0.63
CA PRO A 4 -10.62 9.89 1.99
C PRO A 4 -9.48 9.46 2.94
N LEU A 5 -8.85 8.30 2.69
CA LEU A 5 -7.73 7.84 3.49
C LEU A 5 -6.45 8.62 3.15
N ALA A 6 -6.18 8.82 1.86
CA ALA A 6 -5.03 9.60 1.41
C ALA A 6 -5.11 11.05 1.93
N GLU A 7 -6.28 11.69 1.80
CA GLU A 7 -6.50 13.05 2.30
C GLU A 7 -6.26 13.16 3.81
N ALA A 8 -6.79 12.21 4.60
CA ALA A 8 -6.65 12.23 6.06
C ALA A 8 -5.19 12.06 6.53
N LEU A 9 -4.37 11.31 5.77
CA LEU A 9 -2.95 11.12 6.03
C LEU A 9 -2.15 12.37 5.64
N GLN A 10 -2.42 12.94 4.46
CA GLN A 10 -1.80 14.17 4.00
C GLN A 10 -2.07 15.35 4.93
N GLN A 11 -3.30 15.49 5.44
CA GLN A 11 -3.67 16.51 6.44
C GLN A 11 -2.86 16.38 7.75
N ARG A 12 -2.28 15.21 8.02
CA ARG A 12 -1.39 14.97 9.17
C ARG A 12 0.09 15.19 8.85
N GLY A 13 0.41 15.66 7.64
CA GLY A 13 1.78 15.87 7.16
C GLY A 13 2.50 14.58 6.75
N ILE A 14 1.76 13.50 6.50
CA ILE A 14 2.32 12.23 6.02
C ILE A 14 2.41 12.27 4.50
N GLN A 15 3.57 11.88 3.95
CA GLN A 15 3.73 11.70 2.51
C GLN A 15 2.97 10.45 2.06
N VAL A 16 2.12 10.60 1.05
CA VAL A 16 1.28 9.52 0.53
C VAL A 16 1.46 9.44 -0.96
N SER A 17 1.93 8.28 -1.42
CA SER A 17 1.91 7.92 -2.83
C SER A 17 0.84 6.89 -3.14
N VAL A 18 0.25 6.96 -4.32
CA VAL A 18 -0.79 6.02 -4.79
C VAL A 18 -0.30 5.26 -6.01
N TYR A 19 -0.62 3.98 -6.03
CA TYR A 19 -0.35 3.06 -7.13
C TYR A 19 -1.62 2.28 -7.44
N ASP A 20 -2.10 2.33 -8.69
CA ASP A 20 -3.11 1.40 -9.20
C ASP A 20 -2.76 1.04 -10.66
N PRO A 21 -2.48 -0.23 -10.98
CA PRO A 21 -2.09 -0.63 -12.33
C PRO A 21 -3.26 -0.59 -13.34
N HIS A 22 -4.49 -0.39 -12.89
CA HIS A 22 -5.68 -0.33 -13.75
C HIS A 22 -6.20 1.09 -14.00
N ILE A 23 -5.64 2.08 -13.31
CA ILE A 23 -6.10 3.47 -13.40
C ILE A 23 -4.92 4.30 -13.91
N GLU A 24 -5.15 5.01 -15.01
CA GLU A 24 -4.18 5.93 -15.57
C GLU A 24 -3.89 7.07 -14.57
N ALA A 25 -2.64 7.52 -14.52
CA ALA A 25 -2.18 8.51 -13.54
C ALA A 25 -2.97 9.84 -13.60
N ASP A 26 -3.45 10.20 -14.79
CA ASP A 26 -4.25 11.40 -15.06
C ASP A 26 -5.68 11.36 -14.50
N THR A 27 -6.12 10.20 -14.05
CA THR A 27 -7.45 9.99 -13.46
C THR A 27 -7.47 10.29 -11.95
N PHE A 28 -6.28 10.38 -11.33
CA PHE A 28 -6.16 10.71 -9.91
C PHE A 28 -6.21 12.24 -9.69
N PRO A 29 -6.65 12.69 -8.50
CA PRO A 29 -6.58 14.11 -8.15
C PRO A 29 -5.13 14.63 -8.12
N ASP A 30 -4.91 15.87 -8.58
CA ASP A 30 -3.59 16.55 -8.56
C ASP A 30 -2.99 16.67 -7.14
N SER A 31 -3.78 16.46 -6.10
CA SER A 31 -3.35 16.50 -4.70
C SER A 31 -2.59 15.25 -4.26
N VAL A 32 -2.53 14.20 -5.08
CA VAL A 32 -1.92 12.92 -4.72
C VAL A 32 -0.70 12.64 -5.59
N ASP A 33 0.39 12.21 -4.95
CA ASP A 33 1.57 11.75 -5.68
C ASP A 33 1.31 10.35 -6.24
N VAL A 34 1.09 10.23 -7.55
CA VAL A 34 0.91 8.93 -8.21
C VAL A 34 2.27 8.36 -8.59
N ILE A 35 2.52 7.10 -8.23
CA ILE A 35 3.66 6.33 -8.72
C ILE A 35 3.18 5.31 -9.75
N GLU A 36 3.94 5.15 -10.82
CA GLU A 36 3.65 4.19 -11.89
C GLU A 36 4.48 2.90 -11.75
N ASP A 37 5.56 2.96 -10.96
CA ASP A 37 6.48 1.85 -10.73
C ASP A 37 6.72 1.66 -9.23
N LEU A 38 6.58 0.44 -8.73
CA LEU A 38 6.77 0.10 -7.33
C LEU A 38 8.21 0.29 -6.83
N SER A 39 9.21 0.40 -7.72
CA SER A 39 10.56 0.84 -7.37
C SER A 39 10.60 2.27 -6.82
N GLN A 40 9.58 3.08 -7.09
CA GLN A 40 9.41 4.41 -6.51
C GLN A 40 8.90 4.37 -5.07
N ALA A 41 8.57 3.19 -4.53
CA ALA A 41 8.22 3.02 -3.12
C ALA A 41 9.40 3.16 -2.16
N LYS A 42 10.60 3.47 -2.65
CA LYS A 42 11.78 3.76 -1.82
C LYS A 42 11.49 4.88 -0.81
N GLY A 43 11.92 4.69 0.43
CA GLY A 43 11.68 5.66 1.52
C GLY A 43 10.30 5.55 2.18
N HIS A 44 9.44 4.61 1.75
CA HIS A 44 8.14 4.39 2.39
C HIS A 44 8.23 3.40 3.57
N ASP A 45 7.42 3.63 4.60
CA ASP A 45 7.35 2.82 5.82
C ASP A 45 6.08 1.97 5.95
N LEU A 46 5.08 2.22 5.10
CA LEU A 46 3.78 1.55 5.18
C LEU A 46 3.12 1.49 3.79
N ALA A 47 2.78 0.28 3.37
CA ALA A 47 1.87 0.01 2.28
C ALA A 47 0.46 -0.21 2.83
N VAL A 48 -0.57 0.29 2.13
CA VAL A 48 -1.97 0.08 2.51
C VAL A 48 -2.74 -0.44 1.31
N LEU A 49 -3.32 -1.64 1.45
CA LEU A 49 -4.17 -2.19 0.40
C LEU A 49 -5.60 -1.69 0.58
N VAL A 50 -6.07 -0.84 -0.36
CA VAL A 50 -7.41 -0.21 -0.30
C VAL A 50 -8.38 -0.78 -1.33
N THR A 51 -7.88 -1.41 -2.40
CA THR A 51 -8.67 -2.07 -3.45
C THR A 51 -8.38 -3.57 -3.45
N ALA A 52 -9.37 -4.38 -3.83
CA ALA A 52 -9.24 -5.84 -3.91
C ALA A 52 -9.04 -6.31 -5.37
N HIS A 53 -8.46 -5.46 -6.22
CA HIS A 53 -8.19 -5.81 -7.60
C HIS A 53 -7.09 -6.86 -7.68
N GLN A 54 -7.25 -7.86 -8.56
CA GLN A 54 -6.32 -8.98 -8.66
C GLN A 54 -4.87 -8.54 -8.91
N ALA A 55 -4.66 -7.50 -9.73
CA ALA A 55 -3.31 -6.98 -9.97
C ALA A 55 -2.65 -6.40 -8.70
N CYS A 56 -3.41 -5.91 -7.72
CA CYS A 56 -2.86 -5.47 -6.44
C CYS A 56 -2.54 -6.66 -5.51
N ILE A 57 -3.25 -7.78 -5.67
CA ILE A 57 -2.98 -9.03 -4.94
C ILE A 57 -1.71 -9.69 -5.49
N ASP A 58 -1.54 -9.67 -6.81
CA ASP A 58 -0.45 -10.29 -7.56
C ASP A 58 0.84 -9.45 -7.60
N ILE A 59 0.90 -8.35 -6.85
CA ILE A 59 2.12 -7.55 -6.69
C ILE A 59 3.27 -8.45 -6.22
N ASP A 60 4.47 -8.23 -6.75
CA ASP A 60 5.69 -8.84 -6.21
C ASP A 60 6.04 -8.19 -4.85
N TRP A 61 5.39 -8.71 -3.80
CA TRP A 61 5.56 -8.26 -2.43
C TRP A 61 6.99 -8.48 -1.90
N VAL A 62 7.76 -9.38 -2.50
CA VAL A 62 9.18 -9.58 -2.14
C VAL A 62 9.99 -8.42 -2.69
N ALA A 63 9.82 -8.10 -3.98
CA ALA A 63 10.51 -6.98 -4.60
C ALA A 63 10.17 -5.65 -3.92
N LEU A 64 8.88 -5.43 -3.60
CA LEU A 64 8.44 -4.22 -2.91
C LEU A 64 9.05 -4.08 -1.51
N ALA A 65 9.12 -5.18 -0.74
CA ALA A 65 9.74 -5.16 0.59
C ALA A 65 11.20 -4.73 0.56
N LEU A 66 11.93 -5.09 -0.51
CA LEU A 66 13.34 -4.73 -0.69
C LEU A 66 13.55 -3.24 -1.01
N GLN A 67 12.51 -2.53 -1.47
CA GLN A 67 12.59 -1.10 -1.77
C GLN A 67 12.22 -0.23 -0.57
N MET A 68 11.32 -0.71 0.30
CA MET A 68 10.83 0.05 1.45
C MET A 68 11.85 0.13 2.59
N ASP A 69 11.85 1.27 3.29
CA ASP A 69 12.72 1.46 4.46
C ASP A 69 12.24 0.61 5.64
N THR A 70 10.91 0.54 5.81
CA THR A 70 10.27 -0.36 6.77
C THR A 70 9.11 -1.10 6.11
N PRO A 71 9.23 -2.40 5.77
CA PRO A 71 8.16 -3.14 5.11
C PRO A 71 7.01 -3.45 6.08
N ARG A 72 6.00 -2.58 6.10
CA ARG A 72 4.74 -2.77 6.83
C ARG A 72 3.57 -2.72 5.86
N ILE A 73 2.59 -3.59 6.05
CA ILE A 73 1.40 -3.67 5.19
C ILE A 73 0.14 -3.64 6.05
N TYR A 74 -0.81 -2.78 5.68
CA TYR A 74 -2.16 -2.76 6.24
C TYR A 74 -3.15 -3.25 5.19
N ASP A 75 -3.72 -4.44 5.40
CA ASP A 75 -4.75 -5.00 4.53
C ASP A 75 -6.14 -4.50 4.95
N GLY A 76 -6.64 -3.49 4.23
CA GLY A 76 -7.97 -2.93 4.42
C GLY A 76 -9.11 -3.81 3.87
N ARG A 77 -8.79 -4.87 3.11
CA ARG A 77 -9.77 -5.70 2.38
C ARG A 77 -9.79 -7.17 2.78
N ARG A 78 -8.81 -7.63 3.56
CA ARG A 78 -8.63 -9.03 4.01
C ARG A 78 -8.47 -10.02 2.85
N VAL A 79 -7.72 -9.61 1.83
CA VAL A 79 -7.51 -10.42 0.61
C VAL A 79 -6.08 -10.91 0.47
N LEU A 80 -5.14 -10.40 1.27
CA LEU A 80 -3.75 -10.83 1.22
C LEU A 80 -3.50 -12.05 2.12
N ASP A 81 -2.61 -12.93 1.68
CA ASP A 81 -2.05 -13.98 2.54
C ASP A 81 -1.01 -13.36 3.49
N LEU A 82 -1.51 -12.90 4.64
CA LEU A 82 -0.67 -12.25 5.65
C LEU A 82 0.38 -13.19 6.25
N ASP A 83 0.11 -14.50 6.31
CA ASP A 83 1.06 -15.47 6.85
C ASP A 83 2.24 -15.66 5.89
N HIS A 84 1.97 -15.63 4.58
CA HIS A 84 3.01 -15.58 3.56
C HIS A 84 3.81 -14.27 3.64
N LEU A 85 3.13 -13.13 3.72
CA LEU A 85 3.78 -11.80 3.80
C LEU A 85 4.69 -11.68 5.03
N GLN A 86 4.26 -12.20 6.19
CA GLN A 86 5.10 -12.25 7.39
C GLN A 86 6.37 -13.09 7.19
N LYS A 87 6.27 -14.23 6.51
CA LYS A 87 7.44 -15.10 6.24
C LYS A 87 8.48 -14.45 5.35
N ILE A 88 8.07 -13.55 4.44
CA ILE A 88 8.98 -12.82 3.56
C ILE A 88 9.44 -11.48 4.14
N GLY A 89 9.09 -11.17 5.40
CA GLY A 89 9.65 -10.05 6.16
C GLY A 89 8.72 -8.86 6.40
N TRP A 90 7.43 -8.95 6.04
CA TRP A 90 6.47 -7.87 6.31
C TRP A 90 5.94 -7.89 7.74
N ALA A 91 5.80 -6.70 8.33
CA ALA A 91 4.91 -6.51 9.48
C ALA A 91 3.47 -6.30 8.97
N CYS A 92 2.61 -7.29 9.19
CA CYS A 92 1.24 -7.30 8.65
C CYS A 92 0.19 -6.86 9.66
N PHE A 93 -0.70 -5.98 9.21
CA PHE A 93 -1.87 -5.49 9.94
C PHE A 93 -3.11 -5.63 9.07
N ALA A 94 -4.30 -5.77 9.67
CA ALA A 94 -5.55 -5.84 8.92
C ALA A 94 -6.75 -5.37 9.73
N VAL A 95 -7.81 -4.93 9.04
CA VAL A 95 -9.09 -4.59 9.68
C VAL A 95 -9.64 -5.77 10.46
N GLY A 96 -9.99 -5.54 11.74
CA GLY A 96 -10.64 -6.55 12.59
C GLY A 96 -9.72 -7.62 13.18
N ARG A 97 -8.39 -7.44 13.11
CA ARG A 97 -7.41 -8.30 13.79
C ARG A 97 -6.82 -7.52 14.99
N PRO A 98 -7.27 -7.73 16.24
CA PRO A 98 -6.68 -7.09 17.40
C PRO A 98 -5.22 -7.56 17.59
N TRP A 99 -4.37 -6.70 18.14
CA TRP A 99 -2.98 -7.04 18.48
C TRP A 99 -2.96 -8.29 19.38
N GLY A 100 -2.19 -9.30 18.98
CA GLY A 100 -1.98 -10.55 19.69
C GLY A 100 -0.54 -11.02 19.54
#